data_AF-A0A643BX40-F1
#
_entry.id   AF-A0A643BX40-F1
#
_cell.length_a   1.000
_cell.length_b   1.000
_cell.length_c   1.000
_cell.angle_alpha   90.00
_cell.angle_beta   90.00
_cell.angle_gamma   90.00
#
_symmetry.space_group_name_H-M   'P 1'
#
loop_
_entity.id
_entity.type
_entity.pdbx_description
1 polymer ?
#
loop_
_entity_poly.entity_id
_entity_poly.type
_entity_poly.pdbx_seq_one_letter_code
_entity_poly.pdbx_strand_id
1 'polypeptide(L)' 'MVDVIFANMAQPDQTQIVALNAHTFLCNGGHFVISVKPNCIDFTASPEAIFVSEVKRCNRRQ' A
#
# COMPACT_ATOMS: atom_id res chain seq x y z
N MET A 1 12.67 11.94 -9.27
CA MET A 1 11.21 11.96 -9.03
C MET A 1 10.57 11.05 -10.06
N VAL A 2 9.62 10.21 -9.66
CA VAL A 2 8.90 9.27 -10.53
C VAL A 2 7.41 9.64 -10.59
N ASP A 3 6.75 9.30 -11.70
CA ASP A 3 5.32 9.59 -11.89
C ASP A 3 4.41 8.53 -11.29
N VAL A 4 4.86 7.27 -11.28
CA VAL A 4 4.08 6.13 -10.80
C VAL A 4 4.95 5.19 -9.98
N ILE A 5 4.44 4.75 -8.82
CA ILE A 5 5.01 3.65 -8.03
C ILE A 5 4.09 2.43 -8.14
N PHE A 6 4.64 1.29 -8.53
CA PHE A 6 3.95 0.00 -8.52
C PHE A 6 4.53 -0.92 -7.43
N ALA A 7 3.69 -1.44 -6.54
CA ALA A 7 4.10 -2.29 -5.44
C ALA A 7 3.46 -3.68 -5.53
N ASN A 8 4.29 -4.71 -5.71
CA ASN A 8 3.90 -6.13 -5.69
C ASN A 8 4.76 -6.89 -4.67
N MET A 9 4.69 -6.44 -3.42
CA MET A 9 5.42 -7.02 -2.31
C MET A 9 4.49 -7.88 -1.46
N ALA A 10 5.03 -8.91 -0.82
CA ALA A 10 4.30 -9.86 0.02
C ALA A 10 4.57 -9.59 1.51
N GLN A 11 4.49 -8.32 1.94
CA GLN A 11 4.75 -7.91 3.32
C GLN A 11 3.48 -7.36 4.01
N PRO A 12 3.27 -7.61 5.31
CA PRO A 12 2.08 -7.14 6.04
C PRO A 12 1.98 -5.61 6.18
N ASP A 13 3.11 -4.92 6.05
CA ASP A 13 3.27 -3.46 6.19
C ASP A 13 3.45 -2.75 4.84
N GLN A 14 3.06 -3.39 3.73
CA GLN A 14 3.22 -2.87 2.36
C GLN A 14 2.78 -1.41 2.18
N THR A 15 1.65 -1.01 2.77
CA THR A 15 1.12 0.35 2.63
C THR A 15 2.05 1.39 3.25
N GLN A 16 2.72 1.06 4.36
CA GLN A 16 3.69 1.95 5.01
C GLN A 16 4.97 2.09 4.17
N ILE A 17 5.44 0.98 3.60
CA ILE A 17 6.62 1.00 2.72
C ILE A 17 6.34 1.83 1.47
N VAL A 18 5.16 1.67 0.86
CA VAL A 18 4.75 2.48 -0.30
C VAL A 18 4.63 3.95 0.06
N ALA A 19 4.05 4.30 1.21
CA ALA A 19 3.95 5.68 1.66
C ALA A 19 5.34 6.33 1.83
N LEU A 20 6.30 5.63 2.46
CA LEU A 20 7.66 6.13 2.63
C LEU A 20 8.38 6.36 1.29
N ASN A 21 8.23 5.42 0.36
CA ASN A 21 8.79 5.56 -0.99
C ASN A 21 8.10 6.70 -1.76
N ALA A 22 6.79 6.86 -1.61
CA ALA A 22 6.05 7.93 -2.25
C ALA A 22 6.48 9.31 -1.75
N HIS A 23 6.67 9.47 -0.44
CA HIS A 23 7.18 10.72 0.13
C HIS A 23 8.57 11.12 -0.37
N THR A 24 9.42 10.13 -0.67
CA THR A 24 10.81 10.38 -1.06
C THR A 24 10.98 10.55 -2.57
N PHE A 25 10.23 9.78 -3.36
CA PHE A 25 10.52 9.60 -4.78
C PHE A 25 9.36 9.99 -5.72
N LEU A 26 8.11 10.01 -5.25
CA LEU A 26 6.95 10.32 -6.11
C LEU A 26 6.86 11.82 -6.38
N CYS A 27 6.58 12.20 -7.62
CA CYS A 27 6.34 13.59 -7.96
C CYS A 27 5.03 14.10 -7.35
N ASN A 28 4.92 15.42 -7.16
CA ASN A 28 3.65 16.01 -6.72
C ASN A 28 2.58 15.74 -7.77
N GLY A 29 1.46 15.15 -7.34
CA GLY A 29 0.39 14.70 -8.23
C GLY A 29 0.64 13.36 -8.92
N GLY A 30 1.76 12.68 -8.62
CA GLY A 30 2.01 11.31 -9.07
C GLY A 30 1.06 10.30 -8.43
N HIS A 31 1.06 9.09 -8.98
CA HIS A 31 0.15 8.02 -8.58
C HIS A 31 0.89 6.79 -8.05
N PHE A 32 0.20 5.93 -7.32
CA PHE A 32 0.75 4.63 -6.95
C PHE A 32 -0.32 3.56 -7.03
N VAL A 33 0.13 2.32 -7.25
CA VAL A 33 -0.71 1.13 -7.35
C VAL A 33 -0.13 0.05 -6.46
N ILE A 34 -0.97 -0.52 -5.59
CA ILE A 34 -0.58 -1.56 -4.63
C ILE A 34 -1.31 -2.86 -4.98
N SER A 35 -0.56 -3.92 -5.20
CA SER A 35 -1.09 -5.28 -5.38
C SER A 35 -1.28 -5.94 -4.01
N VAL A 36 -2.50 -5.88 -3.48
CA VAL A 36 -2.85 -6.50 -2.20
C VAL A 36 -3.01 -8.01 -2.36
N LYS A 37 -2.17 -8.78 -1.66
CA LYS A 37 -2.29 -10.25 -1.52
C LYS A 37 -2.72 -10.58 -0.07
N PRO A 38 -4.01 -10.84 0.19
CA PRO A 38 -4.54 -11.00 1.55
C PRO A 38 -3.79 -12.04 2.38
N ASN A 39 -3.49 -13.19 1.79
CA ASN A 39 -2.81 -14.32 2.44
C ASN A 39 -1.40 -13.98 2.97
N CYS A 40 -0.74 -12.95 2.43
CA CYS A 40 0.59 -12.52 2.87
C CYS A 40 0.52 -11.48 4.02
N ILE A 41 -0.67 -10.93 4.29
CA ILE A 41 -0.90 -9.91 5.31
C ILE A 41 -1.44 -10.58 6.57
N ASP A 42 -2.55 -11.32 6.41
CA ASP A 42 -3.20 -12.07 7.47
C ASP A 42 -3.98 -13.23 6.83
N PHE A 43 -3.63 -14.47 7.19
CA PHE A 43 -4.28 -15.67 6.66
C PHE A 43 -5.55 -16.05 7.43
N THR A 44 -5.84 -15.38 8.55
CA THR A 44 -6.98 -15.67 9.43
C THR A 44 -8.18 -14.76 9.17
N ALA A 45 -7.95 -13.59 8.59
CA ALA A 45 -9.00 -12.62 8.26
C ALA A 45 -9.56 -12.82 6.85
N SER A 46 -10.78 -12.32 6.61
CA SER A 46 -11.36 -12.37 5.26
C SER A 46 -10.66 -11.39 4.31
N PRO A 47 -10.56 -11.70 3.01
CA PRO A 47 -9.97 -10.81 2.01
C PRO A 47 -10.56 -9.40 2.00
N GLU A 48 -11.87 -9.27 2.20
CA GLU A 48 -12.60 -7.99 2.23
C GLU A 48 -12.20 -7.15 3.45
N ALA A 49 -12.09 -7.77 4.63
CA ALA A 49 -11.68 -7.09 5.84
C ALA A 49 -10.24 -6.55 5.72
N ILE A 50 -9.35 -7.34 5.12
CA ILE A 50 -7.96 -6.96 4.85
C ILE A 50 -7.90 -5.81 3.86
N PHE A 51 -8.68 -5.88 2.77
CA PHE A 51 -8.73 -4.80 1.78
C PHE A 51 -9.22 -3.48 2.39
N VAL A 52 -10.29 -3.51 3.19
CA VAL A 52 -10.80 -2.33 3.90
C VAL A 52 -9.76 -1.77 4.87
N SER A 53 -9.00 -2.64 5.55
CA SER A 53 -7.90 -2.23 6.43
C SER A 53 -6.78 -1.52 5.66
N GLU A 54 -6.34 -2.07 4.52
CA GLU A 54 -5.28 -1.46 3.70
C GLU A 54 -5.72 -0.12 3.09
N VAL A 55 -6.97 0.00 2.62
CA VAL A 55 -7.53 1.28 2.16
C VAL A 55 -7.58 2.31 3.30
N LYS A 56 -7.96 1.89 4.53
CA LYS A 56 -7.92 2.76 5.70
C LYS A 56 -6.50 3.20 6.05
N ARG A 57 -5.50 2.34 5.91
CA ARG A 57 -4.08 2.69 6.10
C ARG A 57 -3.60 3.70 5.06
N CYS A 58 -4.02 3.53 3.81
CA CYS A 58 -3.69 4.44 2.70
C CYS A 58 -4.26 5.86 2.92
N ASN A 59 -5.47 5.95 3.47
CA ASN A 59 -6.12 7.24 3.75
C ASN A 59 -5.70 7.88 5.09
N ARG A 60 -4.92 7.17 5.90
CA ARG A 60 -4.48 7.67 7.19
C ARG A 60 -3.38 8.71 6.93
N ARG A 61 -3.74 9.99 7.08
CA ARG A 61 -2.75 11.09 7.05
C ARG A 61 -1.79 10.89 8.23
N GLN A 62 -0.51 10.67 7.94
CA GLN A 62 0.57 10.78 8.93
C GLN A 62 1.01 12.24 9.02
#